data_AF-A0A821DSS8-F1
#
_entry.id   AF-A0A821DSS8-F1
#
_cell.length_a   1.000
_cell.length_b   1.000
_cell.length_c   1.000
_cell.angle_alpha   90.00
_cell.angle_beta   90.00
_cell.angle_gamma   90.00
#
_symmetry.space_group_name_H-M   'P 1'
#
loop_
_entity.id
_entity.type
_entity.pdbx_description
1 polymer ?
#
loop_
_entity_poly.entity_id
_entity_poly.type
_entity_poly.pdbx_seq_one_letter_code
_entity_poly.pdbx_strand_id
1 'polypeptide(L)'
;MHKYDGKFKKHLIKNQSKKIKSLQEEQKKQEKQQQQIPNDIEEHNNLTTVKTNTDNVVNISKAKLNEKYLAVLSKGLEFVPTQNSINAKTTITNCETSLNSTPQIVKKAAISQITAFINTWKKRKKK
;
A
#
# COMPACT_ATOMS: atom_id res chain seq x y z
N MET A 1 -40.17 -22.98 15.59
CA MET A 1 -39.31 -21.83 15.98
C MET A 1 -38.18 -22.33 16.87
N HIS A 2 -36.94 -22.42 16.36
CA HIS A 2 -35.78 -22.78 17.19
C HIS A 2 -35.45 -21.63 18.15
N LYS A 3 -35.65 -21.86 19.44
CA LYS A 3 -35.25 -20.93 20.50
C LYS A 3 -33.73 -20.95 20.57
N TYR A 4 -33.08 -19.91 20.04
CA TYR A 4 -31.64 -19.71 20.22
C TYR A 4 -31.28 -19.82 21.70
N ASP A 5 -30.28 -20.66 22.02
CA ASP A 5 -29.82 -20.88 23.38
C ASP A 5 -29.31 -19.54 23.98
N GLY A 6 -30.08 -19.00 24.93
CA GLY A 6 -29.77 -17.73 25.58
C GLY A 6 -28.40 -17.76 26.28
N LYS A 7 -27.87 -18.95 26.62
CA LYS A 7 -26.51 -19.09 27.17
C LYS A 7 -25.45 -18.77 26.14
N PHE A 8 -25.61 -19.24 24.90
CA PHE A 8 -24.67 -18.95 23.81
C PHE A 8 -24.64 -17.46 23.47
N LYS A 9 -25.81 -16.81 23.38
CA LYS A 9 -25.91 -15.36 23.11
C LYS A 9 -25.22 -14.54 24.22
N LYS A 10 -25.43 -14.91 25.49
CA LYS A 10 -24.75 -14.26 26.63
C LYS A 10 -23.22 -14.44 26.56
N HIS A 11 -22.76 -15.63 26.21
CA HIS A 11 -21.32 -15.91 26.09
C HIS A 11 -20.68 -15.10 24.96
N LEU A 12 -21.35 -15.00 23.81
CA LEU A 12 -20.87 -14.23 22.66
C LEU A 12 -20.75 -12.73 22.99
N ILE A 13 -21.76 -12.15 23.64
CA ILE A 13 -21.75 -10.75 24.07
C ILE A 13 -20.63 -10.51 25.11
N LYS A 14 -20.40 -11.46 26.01
CA LYS A 14 -19.32 -11.36 27.01
C LYS A 14 -17.94 -11.37 26.35
N ASN A 15 -17.74 -12.15 25.30
CA ASN A 15 -16.45 -12.20 24.59
C ASN A 15 -16.22 -10.93 23.76
N GLN A 16 -17.24 -10.45 23.06
CA GLN A 16 -17.14 -9.20 22.29
C GLN A 16 -16.87 -7.98 23.20
N SER A 17 -17.57 -7.87 24.33
CA SER A 17 -17.36 -6.76 25.27
C SER A 17 -15.95 -6.76 25.90
N LYS A 18 -15.38 -7.94 26.19
CA LYS A 18 -13.99 -8.06 26.63
C LYS A 18 -13.01 -7.57 25.56
N LYS A 19 -13.22 -7.97 24.30
CA LYS A 19 -12.35 -7.56 23.20
C LYS A 19 -12.39 -6.04 22.98
N ILE A 20 -13.58 -5.45 23.01
CA ILE A 20 -13.75 -3.99 22.88
C ILE A 20 -13.01 -3.24 24.00
N LYS A 21 -13.14 -3.69 25.27
CA LYS A 21 -12.41 -3.08 26.39
C LYS A 21 -10.89 -3.15 26.21
N SER A 22 -10.37 -4.30 25.79
CA SER A 22 -8.92 -4.45 25.56
C SER A 22 -8.39 -3.50 24.48
N LEU A 23 -9.15 -3.30 23.39
CA LEU A 23 -8.75 -2.40 22.31
C LEU A 23 -8.77 -0.93 22.75
N GLN A 24 -9.76 -0.53 23.57
CA GLN A 24 -9.83 0.83 24.11
C GLN A 24 -8.69 1.13 25.10
N GLU A 25 -8.30 0.16 25.93
CA GLU A 25 -7.17 0.32 26.85
C GLU A 25 -5.83 0.41 26.11
N GLU A 26 -5.67 -0.36 25.03
CA GLU A 26 -4.47 -0.32 24.18
C GLU A 26 -4.32 1.04 23.48
N GLN A 27 -5.41 1.58 22.91
CA GLN A 27 -5.42 2.92 22.32
C GLN A 27 -5.03 4.00 23.32
N LYS A 28 -5.61 3.99 24.53
CA LYS A 28 -5.26 4.96 25.59
C LYS A 28 -3.80 4.85 26.03
N LYS A 29 -3.21 3.64 26.02
CA LYS A 29 -1.78 3.45 26.33
C LYS A 29 -0.88 4.03 25.24
N GLN A 30 -1.27 3.93 23.97
CA GLN A 30 -0.53 4.51 22.86
C GLN A 30 -0.59 6.05 22.88
N GLU A 31 -1.75 6.63 23.18
CA GLU A 31 -1.92 8.09 23.32
C GLU A 31 -1.07 8.66 24.47
N LYS A 32 -1.00 7.97 25.62
CA LYS A 32 -0.15 8.39 26.74
C LYS A 32 1.35 8.34 26.44
N GLN A 33 1.79 7.41 25.60
CA GLN A 33 3.19 7.33 25.17
C GLN A 33 3.58 8.47 24.21
N GLN A 34 2.62 9.04 23.48
CA GLN A 34 2.87 10.17 22.58
C GLN A 34 2.95 11.52 23.31
N GLN A 35 2.41 11.63 24.53
CA GLN A 35 2.38 12.89 25.31
C GLN A 35 3.56 13.08 26.28
N GLN A 36 4.50 12.13 26.35
CA GLN A 36 5.74 12.28 27.12
C GLN A 36 6.93 12.54 26.18
N ILE A 37 6.97 13.72 25.56
CA ILE A 37 8.23 14.29 25.08
C ILE A 37 8.36 15.64 25.78
N PRO A 38 9.40 15.84 26.62
CA PRO A 38 9.63 17.11 27.27
C PRO A 38 9.90 18.19 26.22
N ASN A 39 9.24 19.33 26.37
CA ASN A 39 9.53 20.57 25.65
C ASN A 39 10.85 21.12 26.19
N ASP A 40 11.97 20.54 25.77
CA ASP A 40 13.29 21.15 25.89
C ASP A 40 14.12 20.62 24.73
N ILE A 41 14.43 21.49 23.78
CA ILE A 41 15.76 21.73 23.22
C ILE A 41 15.61 22.87 22.20
N GLU A 42 16.30 23.93 22.55
CA GLU A 42 16.55 25.16 21.82
C GLU A 42 17.17 24.93 20.44
N GLU A 43 17.15 26.01 19.67
CA GLU A 43 17.90 26.26 18.44
C GLU A 43 19.26 25.54 18.38
N HIS A 44 19.57 24.92 17.24
CA HIS A 44 20.78 25.23 16.47
C HIS A 44 20.99 24.28 15.26
N ASN A 45 21.42 24.91 14.17
CA ASN A 45 22.25 24.38 13.06
C ASN A 45 21.58 23.99 11.74
N ASN A 46 21.55 24.99 10.84
CA ASN A 46 22.13 24.96 9.49
C ASN A 46 22.48 23.56 8.94
N LEU A 47 21.74 23.12 7.92
CA LEU A 47 22.25 22.11 6.98
C LEU A 47 21.77 22.42 5.55
N THR A 48 22.69 23.04 4.82
CA THR A 48 22.98 22.90 3.40
C THR A 48 21.83 22.59 2.43
N THR A 49 21.52 23.62 1.65
CA THR A 49 20.82 23.62 0.37
C THR A 49 21.33 22.53 -0.60
N VAL A 50 20.74 21.34 -0.54
CA VAL A 50 20.50 20.55 -1.75
C VAL A 50 19.01 20.61 -1.99
N LYS A 51 18.61 21.27 -3.07
CA LYS A 51 17.21 21.49 -3.44
C LYS A 51 16.57 20.19 -3.94
N THR A 52 16.51 19.17 -3.11
CA THR A 52 15.62 18.03 -3.32
C THR A 52 14.24 18.47 -2.83
N ASN A 53 13.33 18.71 -3.77
CA ASN A 53 11.92 19.04 -3.50
C ASN A 53 11.25 17.88 -2.74
N THR A 54 11.45 17.83 -1.42
CA THR A 54 10.83 16.86 -0.50
C THR A 54 9.90 17.54 0.49
N ASP A 55 9.63 18.83 0.30
CA ASP A 55 8.78 19.69 1.16
C ASP A 55 7.36 19.13 1.35
N ASN A 56 6.93 18.24 0.46
CA ASN A 56 5.63 17.54 0.52
C ASN A 56 5.64 16.29 1.42
N VAL A 57 6.76 15.91 2.04
CA VAL A 57 6.90 14.69 2.85
C VAL A 57 7.19 15.05 4.31
N VAL A 58 6.25 14.72 5.19
CA VAL A 58 6.43 14.85 6.64
C VAL A 58 6.72 13.47 7.23
N ASN A 59 7.92 13.30 7.80
CA ASN A 59 8.29 12.08 8.51
C ASN A 59 7.78 12.09 9.96
N ILE A 60 6.60 11.50 10.18
CA ILE A 60 5.96 11.43 11.50
C ILE A 60 6.72 10.49 12.46
N SER A 61 7.42 9.48 11.93
CA SER A 61 8.05 8.42 12.74
C SER A 61 9.33 8.84 13.47
N LYS A 62 9.89 10.03 13.15
CA LYS A 62 11.19 10.54 13.65
C LYS A 62 12.40 9.61 13.43
N ALA A 63 12.23 8.48 12.74
CA ALA A 63 13.32 7.61 12.33
C ALA A 63 14.15 8.29 11.24
N LYS A 64 15.47 8.11 11.26
CA LYS A 64 16.36 8.65 10.21
C LYS A 64 16.11 7.91 8.90
N LEU A 65 15.31 8.52 8.03
CA LEU A 65 15.04 8.00 6.68
C LEU A 65 16.17 8.41 5.73
N ASN A 66 16.60 7.48 4.89
CA ASN A 66 17.54 7.78 3.81
C ASN A 66 16.89 8.74 2.80
N GLU A 67 17.65 9.71 2.30
CA GLU A 67 17.23 10.66 1.26
C GLU A 67 16.61 9.98 0.04
N LYS A 68 17.11 8.79 -0.33
CA LYS A 68 16.52 7.99 -1.42
C LYS A 68 15.07 7.60 -1.16
N TYR A 69 14.71 7.29 0.08
CA TYR A 69 13.33 6.94 0.44
C TYR A 69 12.45 8.19 0.50
N LEU A 70 12.96 9.30 1.02
CA LEU A 70 12.25 10.58 1.02
C LEU A 70 11.93 11.06 -0.39
N ALA A 71 12.87 10.89 -1.33
CA ALA A 71 12.67 11.22 -2.75
C ALA A 71 11.65 10.31 -3.47
N VAL A 72 11.41 9.09 -2.98
CA VAL A 72 10.35 8.22 -3.50
C VAL A 72 9.00 8.64 -2.93
N LEU A 73 8.95 8.92 -1.63
CA LEU A 73 7.74 9.36 -0.95
C LEU A 73 7.27 10.74 -1.42
N SER A 74 8.21 11.63 -1.80
CA SER A 74 7.89 12.99 -2.27
C SER A 74 7.26 13.04 -3.64
N LYS A 75 7.35 11.96 -4.41
CA LYS A 75 6.59 11.77 -5.65
C LYS A 75 5.13 11.44 -5.38
N GLY A 76 4.72 11.33 -4.12
CA GLY A 76 3.36 11.03 -3.70
C GLY A 76 2.93 9.59 -4.02
N LEU A 77 1.65 9.30 -3.77
CA LEU A 77 0.94 8.09 -4.23
C LEU A 77 0.89 7.94 -5.77
N GLU A 78 1.60 8.79 -6.52
CA GLU A 78 1.79 8.69 -7.97
C GLU A 78 2.85 7.63 -8.33
N PHE A 79 2.87 6.51 -7.60
CA PHE A 79 3.52 5.29 -8.09
C PHE A 79 2.63 4.68 -9.17
N VAL A 80 2.55 5.35 -10.33
CA VAL A 80 2.11 4.69 -11.55
C VAL A 80 3.30 3.86 -12.01
N PRO A 81 3.27 2.52 -11.91
CA PRO A 81 4.36 1.68 -12.38
C PRO A 81 4.59 2.01 -13.85
N THR A 82 5.67 2.74 -14.12
CA THR A 82 5.98 3.26 -15.44
C THR A 82 6.62 2.13 -16.21
N GLN A 83 5.82 1.21 -16.75
CA GLN A 83 6.32 0.20 -17.67
C GLN A 83 6.76 0.91 -18.96
N ASN A 84 8.04 1.26 -19.01
CA ASN A 84 8.69 1.88 -20.18
C ASN A 84 8.65 0.97 -21.41
N SER A 85 8.37 -0.32 -21.23
CA SER A 85 8.19 -1.31 -22.28
C SER A 85 7.39 -2.50 -21.77
N ILE A 86 6.35 -2.88 -22.51
CA ILE A 86 5.67 -4.16 -22.34
C ILE A 86 6.45 -5.19 -23.16
N ASN A 87 6.96 -6.24 -22.53
CA ASN A 87 7.56 -7.36 -23.26
C ASN A 87 6.46 -8.32 -23.69
N ALA A 88 6.07 -8.22 -24.97
CA ALA A 88 4.96 -8.98 -25.54
C ALA A 88 5.10 -10.49 -25.34
N LYS A 89 6.31 -11.03 -25.53
CA LYS A 89 6.59 -12.45 -25.43
C LYS A 89 6.32 -12.95 -24.01
N THR A 90 6.86 -12.28 -22.99
CA THR A 90 6.64 -12.68 -21.59
C THR A 90 5.19 -12.53 -21.16
N THR A 91 4.49 -11.49 -21.62
CA THR A 91 3.08 -11.29 -21.27
C THR A 91 2.19 -12.37 -21.87
N ILE A 92 2.41 -12.73 -23.13
CA ILE A 92 1.67 -13.80 -23.81
C ILE A 92 1.97 -15.15 -23.15
N THR A 93 3.25 -15.47 -22.91
CA THR A 93 3.61 -16.73 -22.24
C THR A 93 3.02 -16.84 -20.84
N ASN A 94 3.05 -15.77 -20.04
CA ASN A 94 2.43 -15.76 -18.70
C ASN A 94 0.90 -15.91 -18.76
N CYS A 95 0.27 -15.38 -19.82
CA CYS A 95 -1.17 -15.54 -20.05
C CYS A 95 -1.51 -16.99 -20.40
N GLU A 96 -0.73 -17.62 -21.28
CA GLU A 96 -0.87 -19.04 -21.64
C GLU A 96 -0.69 -19.98 -20.44
N THR A 97 0.30 -19.72 -19.60
CA THR A 97 0.52 -20.52 -18.37
C THR A 97 -0.61 -20.33 -17.36
N SER A 98 -1.12 -19.11 -17.19
CA SER A 98 -2.18 -18.80 -16.24
C SER A 98 -3.55 -19.33 -16.68
N LEU A 99 -3.78 -19.44 -17.99
CA LEU A 99 -5.03 -19.93 -18.56
C LEU A 99 -4.99 -21.43 -18.89
N ASN A 100 -4.02 -22.20 -18.38
CA ASN A 100 -3.79 -23.58 -18.85
C ASN A 100 -5.04 -24.48 -18.78
N SER A 101 -5.91 -24.31 -17.77
CA SER A 101 -7.16 -25.06 -17.60
C SER A 101 -8.35 -24.57 -18.44
N THR A 102 -8.20 -23.45 -19.15
CA THR A 102 -9.29 -22.76 -19.87
C THR A 102 -9.43 -23.29 -21.31
N PRO A 103 -10.66 -23.32 -21.89
CA PRO A 103 -10.87 -23.71 -23.29
C PRO A 103 -10.02 -22.92 -24.29
N GLN A 104 -9.54 -23.61 -25.34
CA GLN A 104 -8.60 -23.07 -26.31
C GLN A 104 -9.13 -21.82 -27.05
N ILE A 105 -10.45 -21.72 -27.23
CA ILE A 105 -11.10 -20.56 -27.84
C ILE A 105 -10.88 -19.28 -27.01
N VAL A 106 -10.93 -19.40 -25.68
CA VAL A 106 -10.76 -18.28 -24.74
C VAL A 106 -9.29 -17.88 -24.64
N LYS A 107 -8.38 -18.87 -24.66
CA LYS A 107 -6.93 -18.62 -24.73
C LYS A 107 -6.56 -17.78 -25.96
N LYS A 108 -7.06 -18.18 -27.14
CA LYS A 108 -6.82 -17.45 -28.40
C LYS A 108 -7.41 -16.04 -28.36
N ALA A 109 -8.62 -15.88 -27.82
CA ALA A 109 -9.25 -14.57 -27.67
C ALA A 109 -8.43 -13.63 -26.76
N ALA A 110 -7.95 -14.14 -25.62
CA ALA A 110 -7.11 -13.38 -24.70
C ALA A 110 -5.78 -12.95 -25.34
N ILE A 111 -5.10 -13.86 -26.04
CA ILE A 111 -3.85 -13.54 -26.77
C ILE A 111 -4.10 -12.47 -27.84
N SER A 112 -5.20 -12.55 -28.58
CA SER A 112 -5.57 -11.56 -29.59
C SER A 112 -5.77 -10.17 -28.98
N GLN A 113 -6.46 -10.08 -27.83
CA GLN A 113 -6.67 -8.81 -27.14
C GLN A 113 -5.36 -8.23 -26.59
N ILE A 114 -4.50 -9.06 -25.99
CA ILE A 114 -3.18 -8.63 -25.50
C ILE A 114 -2.33 -8.11 -26.66
N THR A 115 -2.36 -8.78 -27.81
CA THR A 115 -1.61 -8.36 -29.01
C THR A 115 -2.13 -7.03 -29.55
N ALA A 116 -3.46 -6.88 -29.64
CA ALA A 116 -4.08 -5.62 -30.06
C ALA A 116 -3.70 -4.48 -29.12
N PHE A 117 -3.77 -4.71 -27.80
CA PHE A 117 -3.38 -3.74 -26.80
C PHE A 117 -1.92 -3.29 -26.96
N ILE A 118 -0.99 -4.24 -27.10
CA ILE A 118 0.44 -3.95 -27.29
C ILE A 118 0.68 -3.13 -28.57
N ASN A 119 -0.02 -3.42 -29.66
CA ASN A 119 0.09 -2.67 -30.91
C ASN A 119 -0.45 -1.23 -30.78
N THR A 120 -1.52 -1.04 -30.00
CA THR A 120 -2.08 0.30 -29.72
C THR A 120 -1.28 1.07 -28.66
N TRP A 121 -0.44 0.38 -27.89
CA TRP A 121 0.31 0.99 -26.79
C TRP A 121 1.43 1.89 -27.32
N LYS A 122 1.16 3.20 -27.35
CA LYS A 122 2.18 4.21 -27.71
C LYS A 122 3.24 4.30 -26.61
N LYS A 123 4.45 3.85 -26.92
CA LYS A 123 5.63 4.06 -26.07
C LYS A 123 5.84 5.55 -25.85
N ARG A 124 5.93 5.99 -24.59
CA ARG A 124 6.21 7.38 -24.24
C ARG A 124 7.58 7.78 -24.79
N LYS A 125 7.65 8.88 -25.55
CA LYS A 125 8.93 9.46 -26.00
C LYS A 125 9.66 10.02 -24.76
N LYS A 126 10.95 9.69 -24.61
CA LYS A 126 11.80 10.28 -23.57
C LYS A 126 11.81 11.80 -23.79
N LYS A 127 11.45 12.57 -22.75
CA LYS A 127 11.67 14.02 -22.70
C LYS A 127 13.09 14.27 -22.25
#